data_AF-A0A4V2YV93-F1
#
_entry.id   AF-A0A4V2YV93-F1
#
_cell.length_a   1.000
_cell.length_b   1.000
_cell.length_c   1.000
_cell.angle_alpha   90.00
_cell.angle_beta   90.00
_cell.angle_gamma   90.00
#
_symmetry.space_group_name_H-M   'P 1'
#
loop_
_entity.id
_entity.type
_entity.pdbx_description
1 polymer ?
#
loop_
_entity_poly.entity_id
_entity_poly.type
_entity_poly.pdbx_seq_one_letter_code
_entity_poly.pdbx_strand_id
1 'polypeptide(L)'
;MKNALKRSVAASAVLAALAGGGLSAAPVATAAPGATLVRANVFFHTNNEDKDHDTNVLVIVRDGNGTDSAFIQNDFGHFNDNSNAGPFTMELRNPGLWQSIRSGTTLIRIGPNGNDTWRFNMHVDLLFSDGSHLVTDANGIELDEDRNQQTFGIH
;
A
#
# COMPACT_ATOMS: atom_id res chain seq x y z
N MET A 1 -13.78 -54.09 -6.65
CA MET A 1 -14.18 -53.32 -5.46
C MET A 1 -14.48 -51.88 -5.87
N LYS A 2 -15.78 -51.57 -5.90
CA LYS A 2 -16.45 -50.33 -5.44
C LYS A 2 -16.13 -48.96 -6.11
N ASN A 3 -17.12 -48.53 -6.90
CA ASN A 3 -17.75 -47.17 -7.04
C ASN A 3 -16.91 -46.05 -7.67
N ALA A 4 -17.16 -45.55 -8.90
CA ALA A 4 -18.36 -44.94 -9.50
C ALA A 4 -18.85 -43.63 -8.84
N LEU A 5 -18.62 -42.47 -9.50
CA LEU A 5 -19.69 -41.50 -9.78
C LEU A 5 -19.31 -40.55 -10.94
N LYS A 6 -20.09 -40.63 -12.03
CA LYS A 6 -20.22 -39.61 -13.09
C LYS A 6 -21.08 -38.47 -12.58
N ARG A 7 -20.80 -37.20 -12.92
CA ARG A 7 -21.81 -36.19 -13.35
C ARG A 7 -21.18 -35.12 -14.26
N SER A 8 -21.76 -35.02 -15.45
CA SER A 8 -21.65 -33.94 -16.43
C SER A 8 -22.62 -32.82 -16.07
N VAL A 9 -22.32 -31.56 -16.40
CA VAL A 9 -23.21 -30.61 -17.13
C VAL A 9 -22.34 -29.61 -17.89
N ALA A 10 -22.64 -29.45 -19.18
CA ALA A 10 -22.13 -28.44 -20.10
C ALA A 10 -23.12 -27.25 -20.23
N ALA A 11 -22.78 -26.28 -21.08
CA ALA A 11 -23.60 -25.19 -21.64
C ALA A 11 -23.60 -23.89 -20.81
N SER A 12 -23.49 -22.68 -21.36
CA SER A 12 -23.38 -22.14 -22.73
C SER A 12 -22.93 -20.67 -22.56
N ALA A 13 -21.92 -20.16 -23.25
CA ALA A 13 -21.93 -19.58 -24.62
C ALA A 13 -22.74 -18.28 -24.77
N VAL A 14 -22.29 -17.45 -25.73
CA VAL A 14 -22.87 -16.22 -26.36
C VAL A 14 -22.03 -14.98 -26.02
N LEU A 15 -21.47 -14.18 -26.95
CA LEU A 15 -21.40 -14.20 -28.42
C LEU A 15 -20.24 -13.26 -28.83
N ALA A 16 -19.62 -13.50 -29.98
CA ALA A 16 -18.77 -12.52 -30.63
C ALA A 16 -19.60 -11.36 -31.21
N ALA A 17 -19.17 -10.13 -31.00
CA ALA A 17 -19.53 -8.97 -31.83
C ALA A 17 -18.24 -8.29 -32.31
N LEU A 18 -18.10 -8.23 -33.64
CA LEU A 18 -17.08 -7.48 -34.36
C LEU A 18 -17.49 -6.00 -34.44
N ALA A 19 -16.47 -5.14 -34.58
CA ALA A 19 -16.48 -3.74 -35.03
C ALA A 19 -16.84 -2.67 -33.98
N GLY A 20 -15.84 -1.83 -33.70
CA GLY A 20 -15.96 -0.59 -32.93
C GLY A 20 -14.74 -0.38 -32.07
N GLY A 21 -13.72 0.30 -32.61
CA GLY A 21 -12.56 0.74 -31.85
C GLY A 21 -12.97 1.71 -30.75
N GLY A 22 -13.27 1.17 -29.58
CA GLY A 22 -13.23 1.89 -28.32
C GLY A 22 -12.12 1.25 -27.52
N LEU A 23 -11.08 2.02 -27.17
CA LEU A 23 -10.20 1.65 -26.06
C LEU A 23 -11.12 1.49 -24.84
N SER A 24 -11.57 0.27 -24.56
CA SER A 24 -12.17 -0.05 -23.27
C SER A 24 -11.02 0.11 -22.28
N ALA A 25 -11.00 1.26 -21.58
CA ALA A 25 -10.15 1.40 -20.41
C ALA A 25 -10.43 0.17 -19.54
N ALA A 26 -9.39 -0.60 -19.21
CA ALA A 26 -9.52 -1.68 -18.25
C ALA A 26 -10.29 -1.12 -17.04
N PRO A 27 -11.30 -1.83 -16.50
CA PRO A 27 -12.00 -1.35 -15.31
C PRO A 27 -10.92 -1.04 -14.28
N VAL A 28 -10.88 0.22 -13.80
CA VAL A 28 -10.07 0.57 -12.63
C VAL A 28 -10.43 -0.47 -11.59
N ALA A 29 -9.46 -1.29 -11.18
CA ALA A 29 -9.72 -2.49 -10.42
C ALA A 29 -10.37 -2.10 -9.08
N THR A 30 -11.70 -2.09 -9.05
CA THR A 30 -12.49 -1.90 -7.84
C THR A 30 -12.54 -3.24 -7.14
N ALA A 31 -12.24 -3.26 -5.86
CA ALA A 31 -12.33 -4.48 -5.07
C ALA A 31 -13.78 -4.99 -5.00
N ALA A 32 -13.92 -6.29 -4.79
CA ALA A 32 -15.20 -6.91 -4.46
C ALA A 32 -15.82 -6.22 -3.23
N PRO A 33 -17.15 -6.04 -3.18
CA PRO A 33 -17.82 -5.55 -1.99
C PRO A 33 -17.45 -6.39 -0.76
N GLY A 34 -16.95 -5.74 0.29
CA GLY A 34 -16.53 -6.42 1.51
C GLY A 34 -15.08 -6.90 1.54
N ALA A 35 -14.26 -6.60 0.52
CA ALA A 35 -12.84 -6.89 0.57
C ALA A 35 -12.16 -6.15 1.74
N THR A 36 -11.44 -6.91 2.58
CA THR A 36 -10.76 -6.44 3.80
C THR A 36 -9.27 -6.41 3.59
N LEU A 37 -8.57 -5.44 4.18
CA LEU A 37 -7.11 -5.41 4.18
C LEU A 37 -6.53 -6.69 4.78
N VAL A 38 -5.57 -7.33 4.11
CA VAL A 38 -4.90 -8.56 4.61
C VAL A 38 -3.38 -8.45 4.64
N ARG A 39 -2.79 -7.45 3.99
CA ARG A 39 -1.36 -7.13 4.10
C ARG A 39 -1.12 -5.68 3.72
N ALA A 40 -0.16 -5.06 4.40
CA ALA A 40 0.33 -3.73 4.09
C ALA A 40 1.86 -3.76 4.10
N ASN A 41 2.48 -3.22 3.05
CA ASN A 41 3.92 -3.12 2.91
C ASN A 41 4.29 -1.67 2.62
N VAL A 42 5.41 -1.21 3.18
CA VAL A 42 6.03 0.07 2.81
C VAL A 42 7.41 -0.14 2.23
N PHE A 43 7.75 0.69 1.26
CA PHE A 43 9.04 0.75 0.59
C PHE A 43 9.51 2.19 0.59
N PHE A 44 10.83 2.36 0.64
CA PHE A 44 11.47 3.67 0.57
C PHE A 44 12.52 3.68 -0.54
N HIS A 45 12.66 4.84 -1.17
CA HIS A 45 13.79 5.16 -2.02
C HIS A 45 14.43 6.44 -1.49
N THR A 46 15.63 6.37 -0.93
CA THR A 46 16.42 7.56 -0.62
C THR A 46 16.85 8.23 -1.91
N ASN A 47 16.79 9.56 -1.95
CA ASN A 47 17.20 10.34 -3.12
C ASN A 47 18.68 10.73 -2.97
N ASN A 48 18.95 12.00 -2.68
CA ASN A 48 20.29 12.58 -2.57
C ASN A 48 20.69 12.96 -1.14
N GLU A 49 19.99 12.42 -0.16
CA GLU A 49 20.27 12.56 1.27
C GLU A 49 19.94 11.21 1.93
N ASP A 50 20.86 10.72 2.75
CA ASP A 50 20.75 9.42 3.39
C ASP A 50 19.77 9.46 4.57
N LYS A 51 19.46 8.26 5.09
CA LYS A 51 18.74 8.14 6.35
C LYS A 51 19.74 7.70 7.40
N ASP A 52 19.87 8.46 8.48
CA ASP A 52 20.71 8.08 9.61
C ASP A 52 20.19 6.84 10.34
N HIS A 53 21.13 6.08 10.91
CA HIS A 53 20.86 4.75 11.47
C HIS A 53 19.95 4.75 12.70
N ASP A 54 19.85 5.87 13.40
CA ASP A 54 19.10 6.07 14.65
C ASP A 54 17.87 6.97 14.48
N THR A 55 17.58 7.43 13.26
CA THR A 55 16.30 8.10 12.97
C THR A 55 15.16 7.08 13.06
N ASN A 56 14.26 7.24 14.03
CA ASN A 56 13.08 6.39 14.15
C ASN A 56 12.06 6.76 13.07
N VAL A 57 11.46 5.77 12.39
CA VAL A 57 10.45 5.99 11.35
C VAL A 57 9.15 5.31 11.75
N LEU A 58 8.06 6.07 11.73
CA LEU A 58 6.70 5.62 11.93
C LEU A 58 5.91 5.83 10.63
N VAL A 59 5.29 4.77 10.12
CA VAL A 59 4.30 4.85 9.04
C VAL A 59 2.98 4.28 9.52
N ILE A 60 1.89 5.02 9.27
CA ILE A 60 0.52 4.63 9.63
C ILE A 60 -0.37 4.73 8.41
N VAL A 61 -1.19 3.71 8.18
CA VAL A 61 -2.33 3.75 7.26
C VAL A 61 -3.60 3.90 8.09
N ARG A 62 -4.32 4.99 7.87
CA ARG A 62 -5.65 5.26 8.47
C ARG A 62 -6.73 5.10 7.44
N ASP A 63 -7.85 4.54 7.86
CA ASP A 63 -9.06 4.52 7.05
C ASP A 63 -9.77 5.89 7.03
N GLY A 64 -10.83 6.01 6.24
CA GLY A 64 -11.60 7.26 6.10
C GLY A 64 -12.29 7.73 7.39
N ASN A 65 -12.38 6.89 8.41
CA ASN A 65 -12.89 7.24 9.74
C ASN A 65 -11.77 7.68 10.69
N GLY A 66 -10.50 7.70 10.24
CA GLY A 66 -9.35 8.02 11.06
C GLY A 66 -8.86 6.87 11.94
N THR A 67 -9.31 5.63 11.69
CA THR A 67 -8.86 4.45 12.44
C THR A 67 -7.56 3.91 11.86
N ASP A 68 -6.54 3.70 12.70
CA ASP A 68 -5.28 3.08 12.29
C ASP A 68 -5.53 1.61 11.87
N SER A 69 -5.42 1.34 10.57
CA SER A 69 -5.61 0.01 9.99
C SER A 69 -4.33 -0.79 9.94
N ALA A 70 -3.20 -0.14 9.65
CA ALA A 70 -1.88 -0.75 9.67
C ALA A 70 -0.83 0.26 10.13
N PHE A 71 0.24 -0.20 10.76
CA PHE A 71 1.37 0.66 11.11
C PHE A 71 2.68 -0.11 11.12
N ILE A 72 3.79 0.62 11.04
CA ILE A 72 5.12 0.10 11.34
C ILE A 72 5.93 1.21 12.02
N GLN A 73 6.72 0.83 13.02
CA GLN A 73 7.64 1.75 13.69
C GLN A 73 8.97 1.06 13.91
N ASN A 74 10.04 1.60 13.35
CA ASN A 74 11.39 1.05 13.48
C ASN A 74 12.42 2.11 13.06
N ASP A 75 13.68 1.92 13.44
CA ASP A 75 14.78 2.73 12.94
C ASP A 75 15.21 2.25 11.54
N PHE A 76 14.96 0.97 11.22
CA PHE A 76 15.34 0.31 9.95
C PHE A 76 16.84 0.32 9.61
N GLY A 77 17.67 0.92 10.48
CA GLY A 77 19.07 1.17 10.21
C GLY A 77 19.28 2.31 9.23
N HIS A 78 20.47 2.30 8.62
CA HIS A 78 20.91 3.30 7.67
C HIS A 78 20.44 2.97 6.24
N PHE A 79 19.97 3.97 5.51
CA PHE A 79 19.70 3.86 4.08
C PHE A 79 20.66 4.78 3.31
N ASN A 80 21.54 4.21 2.48
CA ASN A 80 22.49 4.97 1.66
C ASN A 80 21.75 5.85 0.64
N ASP A 81 22.41 6.87 0.09
CA ASP A 81 21.92 7.63 -1.06
C ASP A 81 21.49 6.75 -2.25
N ASN A 82 20.43 7.18 -2.95
CA ASN A 82 19.89 6.56 -4.15
C ASN A 82 19.62 5.05 -4.00
N SER A 83 19.19 4.61 -2.81
CA SER A 83 19.01 3.21 -2.48
C SER A 83 17.54 2.88 -2.22
N ASN A 84 17.19 1.61 -2.48
CA ASN A 84 15.85 1.09 -2.21
C ASN A 84 15.87 0.27 -0.92
N ALA A 85 14.85 0.45 -0.10
CA ALA A 85 14.64 -0.31 1.12
C ALA A 85 13.20 -0.86 1.18
N GLY A 86 13.06 -2.08 1.71
CA GLY A 86 11.80 -2.80 1.80
C GLY A 86 11.69 -3.99 0.83
N PRO A 87 10.53 -4.66 0.77
CA PRO A 87 9.31 -4.35 1.52
C PRO A 87 9.49 -4.51 3.03
N PHE A 88 8.95 -3.56 3.79
CA PHE A 88 8.75 -3.72 5.22
C PHE A 88 7.28 -4.01 5.50
N THR A 89 7.01 -5.20 6.04
CA THR A 89 5.65 -5.62 6.39
C THR A 89 5.14 -4.83 7.59
N MET A 90 4.02 -4.15 7.42
CA MET A 90 3.34 -3.41 8.47
C MET A 90 2.46 -4.34 9.32
N GLU A 91 2.35 -4.04 10.61
CA GLU A 91 1.43 -4.72 11.51
C GLU A 91 -0.01 -4.24 11.25
N LEU A 92 -0.93 -5.19 11.03
CA LEU A 92 -2.35 -4.89 10.89
C LEU A 92 -3.00 -4.79 12.28
N ARG A 93 -3.70 -3.67 12.55
CA ARG A 93 -4.44 -3.46 13.80
C ARG A 93 -5.94 -3.61 13.62
N ASN A 94 -6.52 -2.78 12.76
CA ASN A 94 -7.95 -2.78 12.44
C ASN A 94 -8.11 -2.86 10.91
N PRO A 95 -8.02 -4.07 10.33
CA PRO A 95 -8.01 -4.21 8.87
C PRO A 95 -9.32 -3.68 8.27
N GLY A 96 -9.24 -2.53 7.59
CA GLY A 96 -10.40 -1.83 7.05
C GLY A 96 -10.92 -2.45 5.75
N LEU A 97 -12.16 -2.10 5.41
CA LEU A 97 -12.73 -2.39 4.10
C LEU A 97 -12.05 -1.53 3.02
N TRP A 98 -11.92 -2.06 1.81
CA TRP A 98 -11.31 -1.36 0.68
C TRP A 98 -11.84 0.06 0.48
N GLN A 99 -13.16 0.24 0.55
CA GLN A 99 -13.78 1.56 0.39
C GLN A 99 -13.38 2.53 1.50
N SER A 100 -13.29 2.07 2.76
CA SER A 100 -12.88 2.92 3.88
C SER A 100 -11.40 3.30 3.75
N ILE A 101 -10.54 2.34 3.43
CA ILE A 101 -9.11 2.57 3.23
C ILE A 101 -8.85 3.55 2.07
N ARG A 102 -9.57 3.40 0.96
CA ARG A 102 -9.43 4.30 -0.20
C ARG A 102 -9.78 5.75 0.11
N SER A 103 -10.69 6.01 1.04
CA SER A 103 -10.98 7.37 1.53
C SER A 103 -10.03 7.85 2.63
N GLY A 104 -9.04 7.03 2.98
CA GLY A 104 -8.14 7.22 4.10
C GLY A 104 -6.87 7.97 3.77
N THR A 105 -5.89 7.85 4.66
CA THR A 105 -4.61 8.54 4.56
C THR A 105 -3.44 7.66 4.98
N THR A 106 -2.26 7.96 4.44
CA THR A 106 -0.98 7.46 4.94
C THR A 106 -0.25 8.60 5.62
N LEU A 107 0.16 8.40 6.88
CA LEU A 107 1.01 9.30 7.62
C LEU A 107 2.41 8.69 7.72
N ILE A 108 3.43 9.51 7.48
CA ILE A 108 4.81 9.20 7.83
C ILE A 108 5.32 10.24 8.83
N ARG A 109 6.07 9.76 9.83
CA ARG A 109 6.73 10.60 10.82
C ARG A 109 8.13 10.06 11.09
N ILE A 110 9.09 10.95 11.25
CA ILE A 110 10.42 10.64 11.78
C ILE A 110 10.57 11.13 13.23
N GLY A 111 11.38 10.43 14.00
CA GLY A 111 11.94 10.87 15.26
C GLY A 111 13.45 11.03 15.09
N PRO A 112 13.92 12.19 14.60
CA PRO A 112 15.34 12.42 14.35
C PRO A 112 16.12 12.53 15.65
N ASN A 113 17.41 12.21 15.60
CA ASN A 113 18.32 12.34 16.73
C ASN A 113 19.41 13.39 16.45
N GLY A 114 19.03 14.65 16.61
CA GLY A 114 19.88 15.80 16.27
C GLY A 114 19.34 16.51 15.04
N ASN A 115 20.25 16.90 14.15
CA ASN A 115 19.91 17.61 12.92
C ASN A 115 19.93 16.62 11.77
N ASP A 116 18.84 15.88 11.59
CA ASP A 116 18.70 14.89 10.53
C ASP A 116 17.76 15.46 9.48
N THR A 117 18.18 15.44 8.21
CA THR A 117 17.29 15.67 7.08
C THR A 117 17.24 14.39 6.26
N TRP A 118 16.05 13.94 5.89
CA TRP A 118 15.89 12.76 5.03
C TRP A 118 15.03 13.10 3.81
N ARG A 119 15.60 12.87 2.61
CA ARG A 119 14.92 13.08 1.32
C ARG A 119 14.65 11.76 0.61
N PHE A 120 13.38 11.46 0.37
CA PHE A 120 13.01 10.13 -0.12
C PHE A 120 11.69 10.12 -0.90
N ASN A 121 11.42 8.97 -1.52
CA ASN A 121 10.12 8.59 -2.04
C ASN A 121 9.59 7.42 -1.20
N MET A 122 8.27 7.36 -1.03
CA MET A 122 7.58 6.32 -0.29
C MET A 122 6.55 5.66 -1.20
N HIS A 123 6.52 4.33 -1.16
CA HIS A 123 5.51 3.52 -1.81
C HIS A 123 4.85 2.60 -0.78
N VAL A 124 3.53 2.67 -0.67
CA VAL A 124 2.74 1.80 0.20
C VAL A 124 1.86 0.91 -0.66
N ASP A 125 1.97 -0.40 -0.45
CA ASP A 125 1.19 -1.43 -1.14
C ASP A 125 0.27 -2.15 -0.15
N LEU A 126 -1.04 -2.08 -0.40
CA LEU A 126 -2.11 -2.63 0.43
C LEU A 126 -2.84 -3.73 -0.32
N LEU A 127 -2.66 -4.99 0.10
CA LEU A 127 -3.35 -6.14 -0.46
C LEU A 127 -4.63 -6.44 0.32
N PHE A 128 -5.71 -6.70 -0.40
CA PHE A 128 -7.01 -7.07 0.13
C PHE A 128 -7.32 -8.56 -0.06
N SER A 129 -8.31 -9.06 0.69
CA SER A 129 -8.69 -10.48 0.75
C SER A 129 -9.18 -11.07 -0.58
N ASP A 130 -9.61 -10.23 -1.52
CA ASP A 130 -10.03 -10.61 -2.86
C ASP A 130 -8.89 -10.57 -3.89
N GLY A 131 -7.66 -10.24 -3.46
CA GLY A 131 -6.49 -10.11 -4.33
C GLY A 131 -6.33 -8.71 -4.94
N SER A 132 -7.25 -7.78 -4.68
CA SER A 132 -7.09 -6.39 -5.15
C SER A 132 -6.04 -5.64 -4.34
N HIS A 133 -5.48 -4.60 -4.94
CA HIS A 133 -4.48 -3.73 -4.32
C HIS A 133 -4.94 -2.27 -4.28
N LEU A 134 -4.56 -1.56 -3.22
CA LEU A 134 -4.46 -0.10 -3.22
C LEU A 134 -3.01 0.28 -3.04
N VAL A 135 -2.56 1.23 -3.86
CA VAL A 135 -1.19 1.71 -3.84
C VAL A 135 -1.21 3.20 -3.55
N THR A 136 -0.24 3.66 -2.76
CA THR A 136 -0.02 5.10 -2.52
C THR A 136 1.45 5.41 -2.70
N ASP A 137 1.73 6.27 -3.67
CA ASP A 137 3.06 6.80 -3.95
C ASP A 137 3.14 8.25 -3.46
N ALA A 138 4.24 8.58 -2.79
CA ALA A 138 4.58 9.94 -2.41
C ALA A 138 6.05 10.18 -2.73
N ASN A 139 6.31 11.11 -3.65
CA ASN A 139 7.64 11.37 -4.18
C ASN A 139 8.17 12.74 -3.70
N GLY A 140 9.48 12.86 -3.56
CA GLY A 140 10.16 14.10 -3.18
C GLY A 140 9.81 14.56 -1.76
N ILE A 141 9.62 13.60 -0.85
CA ILE A 141 9.39 13.89 0.57
C ILE A 141 10.70 14.38 1.17
N GLU A 142 10.64 15.43 1.97
CA GLU A 142 11.72 15.92 2.81
C GLU A 142 11.18 16.06 4.22
N LEU A 143 11.77 15.34 5.18
CA LEU A 143 11.46 15.46 6.59
C LEU A 143 12.74 15.83 7.34
N ASP A 144 12.59 16.72 8.33
CA ASP A 144 13.64 17.20 9.20
C ASP A 144 13.12 17.32 10.65
N GLU A 145 13.92 17.85 11.57
CA GLU A 145 13.55 18.05 12.97
C GLU A 145 12.34 18.98 13.18
N ASP A 146 12.15 19.97 12.30
CA ASP A 146 11.09 20.96 12.38
C ASP A 146 9.81 20.50 11.66
N ARG A 147 9.97 19.69 10.61
CA ARG A 147 8.93 19.15 9.72
C ARG A 147 9.03 17.64 9.69
N ASN A 148 8.92 17.04 10.87
CA ASN A 148 9.15 15.61 11.06
C ASN A 148 7.99 14.71 10.63
N GLN A 149 6.92 15.23 10.02
CA GLN A 149 5.79 14.41 9.58
C GLN A 149 5.07 14.97 8.36
N GLN A 150 4.47 14.07 7.58
CA GLN A 150 3.60 14.42 6.47
C GLN A 150 2.46 13.40 6.31
N THR A 151 1.37 13.81 5.67
CA THR A 151 0.19 12.96 5.42
C THR A 151 -0.23 13.05 3.96
N PHE A 152 -0.61 11.91 3.40
CA PHE A 152 -0.99 11.73 1.99
C PHE A 152 -2.33 11.02 1.89
N GLY A 153 -3.15 11.39 0.90
CA GLY A 153 -4.41 10.69 0.62
C GLY A 153 -4.18 9.41 -0.16
N ILE A 154 -4.94 8.37 0.17
CA ILE A 154 -5.00 7.11 -0.59
C ILE A 154 -6.00 7.31 -1.74
N HIS A 155 -5.74 6.82 -2.96
CA HIS A 155 -6.62 7.06 -4.12
C HIS A 155 -6.77 5.86 -5.06
#